data_AF-A0A2M7DLH1-F1
#
_entry.id   AF-A0A2M7DLH1-F1
#
_cell.length_a   1.000
_cell.length_b   1.000
_cell.length_c   1.000
_cell.angle_alpha   90.00
_cell.angle_beta   90.00
_cell.angle_gamma   90.00
#
_symmetry.space_group_name_H-M   'P 1'
#
loop_
_entity.id
_entity.type
_entity.pdbx_description
1 polymer ?
#
loop_
_entity_poly.entity_id
_entity_poly.type
_entity_poly.pdbx_seq_one_letter_code
_entity_poly.pdbx_strand_id
1 'polypeptide(L)'
;MANSKSWAKIVKDYDILKHNFNKSPFPISASQIKKSVQKFKQTTEKEVRILCKQDTRESRPKIFQDNGLFLLPVKNGFYNIIKGEGYVDIPKITSKEIVYSSKLNFNLDTSQIGDSEMQHIDFAYASSLIRTFMEDQSLVLTIRGRKYTPYFSFSINKQKIEVLSVQTEVDAGYEGKNQVVLVEAKNSKTTNTIIRQLYYPYKQWQEHTKKKVISLFFEKEHQTDIYSIWKFEFKYVNDYNSIKLVKSGRYKIN
;
A
#
# COMPACT_ATOMS: atom_id res chain seq x y z
N MET A 1 -8.16 13.44 0.38
CA MET A 1 -9.20 12.63 1.05
C MET A 1 -10.40 12.52 0.12
N ALA A 2 -11.10 11.40 0.14
CA ALA A 2 -12.31 11.22 -0.65
C ALA A 2 -13.43 12.13 -0.15
N ASN A 3 -14.15 12.79 -1.06
CA ASN A 3 -15.14 13.80 -0.69
C ASN A 3 -16.39 13.16 -0.05
N SER A 4 -16.71 13.58 1.18
CA SER A 4 -17.85 13.06 1.94
C SER A 4 -19.21 13.38 1.32
N LYS A 5 -19.39 14.56 0.69
CA LYS A 5 -20.66 14.94 0.04
C LYS A 5 -20.92 14.05 -1.18
N SER A 6 -19.89 13.83 -2.00
CA SER A 6 -19.95 12.93 -3.16
C SER A 6 -20.33 11.52 -2.76
N TRP A 7 -19.65 10.94 -1.76
CA TRP A 7 -19.94 9.57 -1.30
C TRP A 7 -21.27 9.44 -0.59
N ALA A 8 -21.75 10.47 0.14
CA ALA A 8 -23.12 10.47 0.67
C ALA A 8 -24.16 10.37 -0.45
N LYS A 9 -23.96 11.08 -1.57
CA LYS A 9 -24.83 10.95 -2.74
C LYS A 9 -24.75 9.56 -3.38
N ILE A 10 -23.55 9.04 -3.61
CA ILE A 10 -23.35 7.71 -4.22
C ILE A 10 -24.03 6.62 -3.37
N VAL A 11 -23.83 6.66 -2.05
CA VAL A 11 -24.47 5.72 -1.12
C VAL A 11 -25.99 5.80 -1.18
N LYS A 12 -26.56 7.00 -1.28
CA LYS A 12 -28.00 7.21 -1.41
C LYS A 12 -28.54 6.71 -2.77
N ASP A 13 -27.90 7.09 -3.87
CA ASP A 13 -28.36 6.76 -5.23
C ASP A 13 -28.40 5.25 -5.49
N TYR A 14 -27.56 4.47 -4.81
CA TYR A 14 -27.44 3.02 -4.97
C TYR A 14 -27.87 2.22 -3.73
N ASP A 15 -28.53 2.86 -2.76
CA ASP A 15 -29.04 2.21 -1.55
C ASP A 15 -27.99 1.33 -0.82
N ILE A 16 -26.71 1.76 -0.82
CA ILE A 16 -25.57 0.92 -0.43
C ILE A 16 -25.70 0.42 1.02
N LEU A 17 -26.27 1.22 1.93
CA LEU A 17 -26.44 0.82 3.33
C LEU A 17 -27.57 -0.19 3.56
N LYS A 18 -28.47 -0.41 2.59
CA LYS A 18 -29.47 -1.50 2.66
C LYS A 18 -28.85 -2.87 2.33
N HIS A 19 -27.64 -2.90 1.79
CA HIS A 19 -26.93 -4.13 1.43
C HIS A 19 -26.53 -4.94 2.66
N ASN A 20 -26.66 -6.27 2.56
CA ASN A 20 -26.21 -7.17 3.61
C ASN A 20 -24.71 -7.49 3.47
N PHE A 21 -23.88 -6.65 4.08
CA PHE A 21 -22.42 -6.82 4.13
C PHE A 21 -21.93 -8.05 4.92
N ASN A 22 -22.80 -8.84 5.56
CA ASN A 22 -22.40 -10.13 6.13
C ASN A 22 -22.40 -11.25 5.08
N LYS A 23 -23.13 -11.08 3.97
CA LYS A 23 -23.24 -12.08 2.90
C LYS A 23 -22.20 -11.89 1.79
N SER A 24 -22.02 -10.66 1.33
CA SER A 24 -21.14 -10.36 0.20
C SER A 24 -20.65 -8.91 0.21
N PRO A 25 -19.57 -8.59 -0.54
CA PRO A 25 -19.23 -7.20 -0.85
C PRO A 25 -20.32 -6.54 -1.71
N PHE A 26 -20.38 -5.21 -1.69
CA PHE A 26 -21.22 -4.44 -2.60
C PHE A 26 -20.40 -4.03 -3.84
N PRO A 27 -20.72 -4.54 -5.05
CA PRO A 27 -20.01 -4.17 -6.27
C PRO A 27 -20.42 -2.76 -6.73
N ILE A 28 -19.45 -1.96 -7.13
CA ILE A 28 -19.68 -0.63 -7.71
C ILE A 28 -18.66 -0.33 -8.81
N SER A 29 -19.13 0.23 -9.92
CA SER A 29 -18.26 0.64 -11.04
C SER A 29 -17.90 2.13 -10.98
N ALA A 30 -16.78 2.48 -11.61
CA ALA A 30 -16.37 3.85 -11.88
C ALA A 30 -17.46 4.64 -12.62
N SER A 31 -18.16 3.98 -13.55
CA SER A 31 -19.28 4.57 -14.30
C SER A 31 -20.47 4.90 -13.40
N GLN A 32 -20.83 4.02 -12.46
CA GLN A 32 -21.86 4.30 -11.45
C GLN A 32 -21.46 5.47 -10.56
N ILE A 33 -20.23 5.46 -10.02
CA ILE A 33 -19.70 6.56 -9.21
C ILE A 33 -19.82 7.88 -10.00
N LYS A 34 -19.29 7.92 -11.22
CA LYS A 34 -19.33 9.09 -12.11
C LYS A 34 -20.75 9.58 -12.36
N LYS A 35 -21.70 8.67 -12.62
CA LYS A 35 -23.10 9.01 -12.89
C LYS A 35 -23.76 9.74 -11.71
N SER A 36 -23.48 9.33 -10.47
CA SER A 36 -23.97 10.03 -9.28
C SER A 36 -23.40 11.44 -9.17
N VAL A 37 -22.10 11.61 -9.40
CA VAL A 37 -21.41 12.87 -9.08
C VAL A 37 -21.21 13.81 -10.28
N GLN A 38 -21.65 13.43 -11.49
CA GLN A 38 -21.39 14.20 -12.72
C GLN A 38 -21.88 15.66 -12.69
N LYS A 39 -22.91 15.96 -11.87
CA LYS A 39 -23.47 17.31 -11.72
C LYS A 39 -22.67 18.19 -10.74
N PHE A 40 -21.71 17.62 -10.01
CA PHE A 40 -20.84 18.40 -9.12
C PHE A 40 -19.88 19.25 -9.95
N LYS A 41 -19.52 20.41 -9.42
CA LYS A 41 -18.69 21.37 -10.16
C LYS A 41 -17.21 21.10 -9.97
N GLN A 42 -16.79 20.83 -8.72
CA GLN A 42 -15.38 20.68 -8.36
C GLN A 42 -14.82 19.34 -8.81
N THR A 43 -13.58 19.34 -9.30
CA THR A 43 -12.86 18.12 -9.69
C THR A 43 -12.76 17.11 -8.55
N THR A 44 -12.50 17.58 -7.33
CA THR A 44 -12.40 16.75 -6.12
C THR A 44 -13.71 16.04 -5.75
N GLU A 45 -14.84 16.51 -6.27
CA GLU A 45 -16.17 15.97 -6.01
C GLU A 45 -16.65 14.99 -7.09
N LYS A 46 -16.06 15.02 -8.29
CA LYS A 46 -16.53 14.22 -9.44
C LYS A 46 -15.51 13.28 -10.06
N GLU A 47 -14.22 13.53 -9.85
CA GLU A 47 -13.15 12.71 -10.43
C GLU A 47 -13.06 11.37 -9.69
N VAL A 48 -13.38 10.29 -10.40
CA VAL A 48 -13.49 8.95 -9.80
C VAL A 48 -12.18 8.53 -9.13
N ARG A 49 -11.03 8.82 -9.76
CA ARG A 49 -9.71 8.51 -9.21
C ARG A 49 -9.49 9.20 -7.86
N ILE A 50 -9.94 10.44 -7.70
CA ILE A 50 -9.82 11.18 -6.43
C ILE A 50 -10.78 10.61 -5.38
N LEU A 51 -12.02 10.30 -5.77
CA LEU A 51 -13.02 9.74 -4.86
C LEU A 51 -12.66 8.34 -4.35
N CYS A 52 -11.94 7.56 -5.15
CA CYS A 52 -11.49 6.21 -4.80
C CYS A 52 -10.13 6.20 -4.08
N LYS A 53 -9.42 7.34 -3.99
CA LYS A 53 -8.15 7.46 -3.26
C LYS A 53 -8.42 7.57 -1.75
N GLN A 54 -8.45 6.42 -1.10
CA GLN A 54 -8.73 6.26 0.34
C GLN A 54 -7.58 5.52 1.03
N ASP A 55 -6.35 6.06 0.92
CA ASP A 55 -5.12 5.38 1.33
C ASP A 55 -4.93 5.28 2.86
N THR A 56 -5.57 6.15 3.65
CA THR A 56 -5.61 6.08 5.13
C THR A 56 -7.04 6.01 5.66
N ARG A 57 -7.22 5.59 6.91
CA ARG A 57 -8.54 5.51 7.58
C ARG A 57 -9.28 6.85 7.57
N GLU A 58 -8.56 7.94 7.78
CA GLU A 58 -9.07 9.31 7.84
C GLU A 58 -9.42 9.83 6.44
N SER A 59 -8.75 9.30 5.41
CA SER A 59 -9.01 9.68 4.03
C SER A 59 -10.30 9.13 3.45
N ARG A 60 -10.95 8.19 4.17
CA ARG A 60 -12.29 7.67 3.84
C ARG A 60 -13.35 8.77 3.99
N PRO A 61 -14.42 8.74 3.17
CA PRO A 61 -15.55 9.64 3.39
C PRO A 61 -16.24 9.31 4.73
N LYS A 62 -16.85 10.32 5.38
CA LYS A 62 -17.48 10.18 6.71
C LYS A 62 -18.47 9.01 6.78
N ILE A 63 -19.30 8.84 5.75
CA ILE A 63 -20.27 7.74 5.68
C ILE A 63 -19.63 6.34 5.67
N PHE A 64 -18.39 6.21 5.18
CA PHE A 64 -17.64 4.96 5.26
C PHE A 64 -17.05 4.77 6.65
N GLN A 65 -16.50 5.83 7.24
CA GLN A 65 -15.98 5.78 8.61
C GLN A 65 -17.08 5.34 9.60
N ASP A 66 -18.27 5.94 9.50
CA ASP A 66 -19.40 5.69 10.40
C ASP A 66 -19.98 4.28 10.29
N ASN A 67 -19.82 3.65 9.13
CA ASN A 67 -20.37 2.32 8.86
C ASN A 67 -19.31 1.22 8.80
N GLY A 68 -18.05 1.54 9.11
CA GLY A 68 -16.92 0.60 9.04
C GLY A 68 -16.70 0.05 7.63
N LEU A 69 -16.84 0.90 6.60
CA LEU A 69 -16.68 0.52 5.21
C LEU A 69 -15.31 0.94 4.66
N PHE A 70 -14.85 0.23 3.64
CA PHE A 70 -13.70 0.59 2.81
C PHE A 70 -13.88 0.09 1.37
N LEU A 71 -13.06 0.59 0.45
CA LEU A 71 -13.16 0.34 -0.98
C LEU A 71 -11.93 -0.43 -1.49
N LEU A 72 -12.16 -1.51 -2.24
CA LEU A 72 -11.08 -2.21 -2.96
C LEU A 72 -11.36 -2.27 -4.46
N PRO A 73 -10.39 -1.91 -5.33
CA PRO A 73 -10.47 -2.24 -6.74
C PRO A 73 -10.35 -3.76 -6.93
N VAL A 74 -11.19 -4.30 -7.78
CA VAL A 74 -11.22 -5.73 -8.15
C VAL A 74 -10.96 -5.96 -9.63
N LYS A 75 -11.24 -4.95 -10.46
CA LYS A 75 -10.89 -4.89 -11.88
C LYS A 75 -10.77 -3.42 -12.28
N ASN A 76 -10.10 -3.10 -13.38
CA ASN A 76 -10.07 -1.73 -13.89
C ASN A 76 -11.49 -1.17 -14.05
N GLY A 77 -11.78 -0.10 -13.30
CA GLY A 77 -13.09 0.54 -13.28
C GLY A 77 -14.15 -0.16 -12.40
N PHE A 78 -13.80 -1.20 -11.65
CA PHE A 78 -14.72 -1.91 -10.76
C PHE A 78 -14.14 -2.07 -9.36
N TYR A 79 -14.99 -1.88 -8.38
CA TYR A 79 -14.64 -1.88 -6.97
C TYR A 79 -15.64 -2.71 -6.18
N ASN A 80 -15.19 -3.20 -5.04
CA ASN A 80 -16.03 -3.75 -3.99
C ASN A 80 -15.99 -2.81 -2.78
N ILE A 81 -17.16 -2.46 -2.25
CA ILE A 81 -17.30 -1.86 -0.93
C ILE A 81 -17.47 -3.00 0.06
N ILE A 82 -16.70 -2.95 1.14
CA ILE A 82 -16.56 -4.05 2.10
C ILE A 82 -16.70 -3.48 3.50
N LYS A 83 -17.37 -4.23 4.39
CA LYS A 83 -17.45 -3.89 5.81
C LYS A 83 -16.35 -4.61 6.59
N GLY A 84 -15.59 -3.87 7.40
CA GLY A 84 -14.50 -4.39 8.22
C GLY A 84 -13.31 -3.44 8.30
N GLU A 85 -12.16 -4.00 8.69
CA GLU A 85 -10.89 -3.28 8.70
C GLU A 85 -10.11 -3.57 7.41
N GLY A 86 -9.77 -2.50 6.69
CA GLY A 86 -9.04 -2.53 5.42
C GLY A 86 -7.63 -1.93 5.51
N TYR A 87 -7.25 -1.44 6.70
CA TYR A 87 -6.05 -0.67 6.96
C TYR A 87 -5.18 -1.35 8.01
N VAL A 88 -3.88 -1.11 7.94
CA VAL A 88 -2.89 -1.56 8.91
C VAL A 88 -2.21 -0.35 9.53
N ASP A 89 -1.88 -0.45 10.81
CA ASP A 89 -1.13 0.58 11.51
C ASP A 89 0.34 0.56 11.11
N ILE A 90 0.92 1.75 11.00
CA ILE A 90 2.35 1.98 10.87
C ILE A 90 2.80 2.56 12.22
N PRO A 91 3.17 1.70 13.20
CA PRO A 91 3.46 2.18 14.54
C PRO A 91 4.76 2.95 14.55
N LYS A 92 4.81 4.00 15.38
CA LYS A 92 6.05 4.73 15.66
C LYS A 92 7.09 3.75 16.21
N ILE A 93 8.28 3.75 15.61
CA ILE A 93 9.39 2.92 16.10
C ILE A 93 10.00 3.62 17.32
N THR A 94 9.93 2.96 18.47
CA THR A 94 10.42 3.48 19.76
C THR A 94 11.84 3.05 20.10
N SER A 95 12.40 2.09 19.35
CA SER A 95 13.80 1.70 19.50
C SER A 95 14.74 2.86 19.19
N LYS A 96 15.93 2.84 19.80
CA LYS A 96 16.99 3.80 19.50
C LYS A 96 17.33 3.76 18.01
N GLU A 97 17.69 4.93 17.48
CA GLU A 97 18.24 5.01 16.12
C GLU A 97 19.55 4.22 16.04
N ILE A 98 19.74 3.57 14.91
CA ILE A 98 20.95 2.81 14.61
C ILE A 98 21.76 3.65 13.63
N VAL A 99 22.96 4.06 14.06
CA VAL A 99 23.94 4.62 13.13
C VAL A 99 24.44 3.48 12.25
N TYR A 100 24.14 3.55 10.96
CA TYR A 100 24.47 2.53 9.98
C TYR A 100 25.62 3.02 9.11
N SER A 101 26.77 2.37 9.21
CA SER A 101 27.89 2.62 8.31
C SER A 101 27.59 2.04 6.93
N SER A 102 27.52 2.92 5.92
CA SER A 102 27.36 2.51 4.53
C SER A 102 28.44 1.52 4.11
N LYS A 103 28.06 0.53 3.29
CA LYS A 103 29.03 -0.42 2.68
C LYS A 103 29.65 0.13 1.39
N LEU A 104 29.29 1.34 0.98
CA LEU A 104 29.92 2.00 -0.16
C LEU A 104 31.35 2.41 0.21
N ASN A 105 32.27 2.26 -0.73
CA ASN A 105 33.65 2.73 -0.63
C ASN A 105 33.89 4.05 -1.39
N PHE A 106 32.82 4.72 -1.82
CA PHE A 106 32.84 6.00 -2.53
C PHE A 106 31.54 6.77 -2.26
N ASN A 107 31.55 8.07 -2.55
CA ASN A 107 30.37 8.93 -2.42
C ASN A 107 29.51 8.86 -3.68
N LEU A 108 28.18 8.86 -3.51
CA LEU A 108 27.23 8.95 -4.61
C LEU A 108 26.87 10.42 -4.86
N ASP A 109 27.66 11.10 -5.69
CA ASP A 109 27.46 12.53 -6.00
C ASP A 109 26.06 12.81 -6.56
N THR A 110 25.53 11.90 -7.39
CA THR A 110 24.20 12.05 -7.99
C THR A 110 23.06 11.82 -7.02
N SER A 111 23.27 11.05 -5.94
CA SER A 111 22.27 10.84 -4.89
C SER A 111 22.07 12.10 -4.02
N GLN A 112 22.98 13.07 -4.10
CA GLN A 112 22.85 14.37 -3.42
C GLN A 112 21.97 15.36 -4.21
N ILE A 113 21.62 15.04 -5.46
CA ILE A 113 20.89 15.95 -6.34
C ILE A 113 19.40 15.57 -6.35
N GLY A 114 18.61 16.29 -5.56
CA GLY A 114 17.16 16.09 -5.43
C GLY A 114 16.78 15.49 -4.08
N ASP A 115 15.47 15.46 -3.80
CA ASP A 115 14.92 14.97 -2.54
C ASP A 115 13.58 14.26 -2.77
N SER A 116 13.63 13.07 -3.39
CA SER A 116 12.43 12.26 -3.68
C SER A 116 12.43 10.93 -2.95
N GLU A 117 11.23 10.38 -2.69
CA GLU A 117 11.05 9.05 -2.08
C GLU A 117 11.84 7.97 -2.82
N MET A 118 11.84 7.99 -4.16
CA MET A 118 12.58 7.04 -4.99
C MET A 118 14.09 7.16 -4.79
N GLN A 119 14.64 8.39 -4.72
CA GLN A 119 16.06 8.60 -4.47
C GLN A 119 16.48 8.07 -3.08
N HIS A 120 15.63 8.25 -2.07
CA HIS A 120 15.91 7.73 -0.73
C HIS A 120 15.92 6.21 -0.68
N ILE A 121 15.01 5.55 -1.38
CA ILE A 121 15.01 4.10 -1.54
C ILE A 121 16.29 3.63 -2.27
N ASP A 122 16.67 4.33 -3.34
CA ASP A 122 17.86 4.01 -4.14
C ASP A 122 19.13 4.12 -3.32
N PHE A 123 19.26 5.20 -2.53
CA PHE A 123 20.39 5.41 -1.64
C PHE A 123 20.43 4.39 -0.49
N ALA A 124 19.29 4.08 0.13
CA ALA A 124 19.20 3.04 1.15
C ALA A 124 19.58 1.65 0.60
N TYR A 125 19.26 1.36 -0.65
CA TYR A 125 19.69 0.13 -1.29
C TYR A 125 21.18 0.15 -1.68
N ALA A 126 21.68 1.24 -2.25
CA ALA A 126 23.08 1.38 -2.68
C ALA A 126 24.06 1.30 -1.50
N SER A 127 23.72 1.95 -0.37
CA SER A 127 24.44 1.83 0.92
C SER A 127 24.36 0.44 1.56
N SER A 128 23.61 -0.49 0.96
CA SER A 128 23.29 -1.82 1.46
C SER A 128 22.46 -1.85 2.74
N LEU A 129 21.80 -0.76 3.12
CA LEU A 129 20.90 -0.74 4.28
C LEU A 129 19.76 -1.75 4.11
N ILE A 130 19.12 -1.79 2.93
CA ILE A 130 18.03 -2.77 2.66
C ILE A 130 18.53 -4.21 2.78
N ARG A 131 19.72 -4.52 2.26
CA ARG A 131 20.35 -5.85 2.37
C ARG A 131 20.65 -6.23 3.81
N THR A 132 21.17 -5.28 4.58
CA THR A 132 21.47 -5.47 5.99
C THR A 132 20.19 -5.67 6.80
N PHE A 133 19.18 -4.82 6.61
CA PHE A 133 17.88 -4.96 7.26
C PHE A 133 17.21 -6.30 6.94
N MET A 134 17.33 -6.78 5.70
CA MET A 134 16.76 -8.05 5.27
C MET A 134 17.63 -9.26 5.55
N GLU A 135 18.84 -9.07 6.08
CA GLU A 135 19.83 -10.13 6.31
C GLU A 135 20.10 -10.96 5.03
N ASP A 136 20.08 -10.30 3.88
CA ASP A 136 20.22 -10.93 2.56
C ASP A 136 21.06 -10.05 1.65
N GLN A 137 22.34 -10.43 1.49
CA GLN A 137 23.28 -9.72 0.64
C GLN A 137 23.06 -9.99 -0.85
N SER A 138 22.23 -10.97 -1.22
CA SER A 138 21.99 -11.36 -2.61
C SER A 138 20.92 -10.51 -3.31
N LEU A 139 20.23 -9.62 -2.58
CA LEU A 139 19.17 -8.79 -3.14
C LEU A 139 19.70 -7.88 -4.26
N VAL A 140 19.09 -8.04 -5.42
CA VAL A 140 19.29 -7.20 -6.62
C VAL A 140 17.99 -6.55 -7.04
N LEU A 141 18.02 -5.30 -7.49
CA LEU A 141 16.83 -4.58 -7.97
C LEU A 141 16.31 -5.23 -9.26
N THR A 142 15.08 -5.73 -9.26
CA THR A 142 14.48 -6.40 -10.45
C THR A 142 13.06 -5.94 -10.76
N ILE A 143 12.38 -5.27 -9.83
CA ILE A 143 10.96 -4.91 -9.94
C ILE A 143 10.79 -3.41 -9.70
N ARG A 144 10.11 -2.71 -10.62
CA ARG A 144 9.68 -1.32 -10.46
C ARG A 144 8.43 -0.99 -11.26
N GLY A 145 7.74 0.05 -10.80
CA GLY A 145 6.69 0.74 -11.53
C GLY A 145 5.38 -0.04 -11.57
N ARG A 146 4.54 0.33 -12.54
CA ARG A 146 3.17 -0.17 -12.62
C ARG A 146 3.07 -1.48 -13.36
N LYS A 147 2.30 -2.42 -12.81
CA LYS A 147 1.93 -3.69 -13.45
C LYS A 147 0.44 -3.95 -13.24
N TYR A 148 -0.14 -4.78 -14.11
CA TYR A 148 -1.48 -5.31 -13.88
C TYR A 148 -1.37 -6.65 -13.15
N THR A 149 -2.23 -6.87 -12.17
CA THR A 149 -2.28 -8.13 -11.46
C THR A 149 -2.80 -9.26 -12.36
N PRO A 150 -2.34 -10.51 -12.17
CA PRO A 150 -3.04 -11.68 -12.69
C PRO A 150 -4.41 -11.82 -12.00
N TYR A 151 -5.17 -12.86 -12.37
CA TYR A 151 -6.29 -13.30 -11.55
C TYR A 151 -5.75 -13.85 -10.22
N PHE A 152 -6.35 -13.43 -9.11
CA PHE A 152 -6.19 -14.10 -7.82
C PHE A 152 -7.43 -13.90 -6.96
N SER A 153 -7.56 -14.70 -5.91
CA SER A 153 -8.63 -14.52 -4.93
C SER A 153 -8.09 -14.63 -3.51
N PHE A 154 -8.80 -14.02 -2.58
CA PHE A 154 -8.46 -14.01 -1.17
C PHE A 154 -9.70 -13.76 -0.32
N SER A 155 -9.56 -13.92 0.99
CA SER A 155 -10.63 -13.68 1.95
C SER A 155 -10.39 -12.39 2.72
N ILE A 156 -11.47 -11.66 2.97
CA ILE A 156 -11.54 -10.59 3.97
C ILE A 156 -12.67 -10.97 4.92
N ASN A 157 -12.37 -11.10 6.20
CA ASN A 157 -13.30 -11.69 7.17
C ASN A 157 -13.78 -13.08 6.68
N LYS A 158 -15.05 -13.20 6.26
CA LYS A 158 -15.66 -14.43 5.72
C LYS A 158 -16.05 -14.30 4.23
N GLN A 159 -15.60 -13.24 3.56
CA GLN A 159 -15.98 -12.92 2.19
C GLN A 159 -14.83 -13.21 1.24
N LYS A 160 -15.11 -13.95 0.16
CA LYS A 160 -14.17 -14.14 -0.95
C LYS A 160 -14.19 -12.90 -1.85
N ILE A 161 -13.01 -12.38 -2.14
CA ILE A 161 -12.77 -11.30 -3.10
C ILE A 161 -11.97 -11.87 -4.26
N GLU A 162 -12.38 -11.54 -5.47
CA GLU A 162 -11.72 -11.96 -6.70
C GLU A 162 -11.18 -10.71 -7.40
N VAL A 163 -9.91 -10.75 -7.79
CA VAL A 163 -9.21 -9.62 -8.39
C VAL A 163 -8.64 -10.05 -9.73
N LEU A 164 -8.78 -9.19 -10.74
CA LEU A 164 -8.25 -9.40 -12.07
C LEU A 164 -7.86 -8.07 -12.70
N SER A 165 -6.63 -7.99 -13.22
CA SER A 165 -6.14 -6.84 -13.99
C SER A 165 -6.31 -5.50 -13.27
N VAL A 166 -6.09 -5.47 -11.96
CA VAL A 166 -5.98 -4.21 -11.21
C VAL A 166 -4.56 -3.68 -11.38
N GLN A 167 -4.41 -2.39 -11.61
CA GLN A 167 -3.09 -1.78 -11.64
C GLN A 167 -2.52 -1.64 -10.22
N THR A 168 -1.34 -2.22 -10.02
CA THR A 168 -0.49 -2.05 -8.83
C THR A 168 0.74 -1.22 -9.21
N GLU A 169 1.38 -0.63 -8.22
CA GLU A 169 2.66 0.08 -8.35
C GLU A 169 3.59 -0.45 -7.27
N VAL A 170 4.86 -0.68 -7.61
CA VAL A 170 5.91 -1.06 -6.67
C VAL A 170 7.04 -0.04 -6.83
N ASP A 171 7.38 0.67 -5.76
CA ASP A 171 8.41 1.72 -5.80
C ASP A 171 9.78 1.10 -6.04
N ALA A 172 10.08 0.02 -5.32
CA ALA A 172 11.22 -0.84 -5.60
C ALA A 172 10.93 -2.28 -5.16
N GLY A 173 11.38 -3.26 -5.95
CA GLY A 173 11.41 -4.65 -5.54
C GLY A 173 12.74 -5.30 -5.88
N TYR A 174 13.25 -6.04 -4.89
CA TYR A 174 14.55 -6.67 -4.92
C TYR A 174 14.40 -8.18 -4.85
N GLU A 175 15.08 -8.88 -5.74
CA GLU A 175 15.09 -10.33 -5.77
C GLU A 175 16.44 -10.83 -5.28
N GLY A 176 16.42 -11.76 -4.32
CA GLY A 176 17.58 -12.49 -3.85
C GLY A 176 17.51 -13.96 -4.22
N LYS A 177 18.42 -14.76 -3.66
CA LYS A 177 18.44 -16.21 -3.87
C LYS A 177 17.15 -16.89 -3.38
N ASN A 178 16.65 -16.47 -2.22
CA ASN A 178 15.56 -17.18 -1.51
C ASN A 178 14.28 -16.36 -1.32
N GLN A 179 14.33 -15.04 -1.56
CA GLN A 179 13.21 -14.13 -1.28
C GLN A 179 13.11 -13.01 -2.31
N VAL A 180 11.91 -12.43 -2.42
CA VAL A 180 11.63 -11.19 -3.13
C VAL A 180 11.12 -10.20 -2.11
N VAL A 181 11.69 -9.00 -2.10
CA VAL A 181 11.38 -7.92 -1.15
C VAL A 181 10.75 -6.78 -1.93
N LEU A 182 9.52 -6.42 -1.62
CA LEU A 182 8.78 -5.32 -2.26
C LEU A 182 8.72 -4.15 -1.28
N VAL A 183 9.01 -2.95 -1.74
CA VAL A 183 9.00 -1.72 -0.93
C VAL A 183 7.87 -0.82 -1.40
N GLU A 184 7.03 -0.41 -0.44
CA GLU A 184 6.13 0.74 -0.54
C GLU A 184 6.75 1.86 0.29
N ALA A 185 7.08 2.97 -0.36
CA ALA A 185 7.58 4.16 0.31
C ALA A 185 6.49 5.20 0.50
N LYS A 186 6.59 5.93 1.61
CA LYS A 186 5.79 7.11 1.89
C LYS A 186 6.64 8.22 2.48
N ASN A 187 6.16 9.44 2.34
CA ASN A 187 6.57 10.57 3.15
C ASN A 187 6.42 10.26 4.65
N SER A 188 7.24 10.94 5.45
CA SER A 188 7.23 10.79 6.92
C SER A 188 5.84 11.02 7.53
N LYS A 189 5.58 10.33 8.66
CA LYS A 189 4.42 10.51 9.57
C LYS A 189 3.16 9.74 9.16
N THR A 190 3.26 8.72 8.32
CA THR A 190 2.12 7.83 8.08
C THR A 190 1.86 7.00 9.33
N THR A 191 0.64 7.08 9.88
CA THR A 191 0.24 6.28 11.05
C THR A 191 -0.53 5.02 10.68
N ASN A 192 -1.09 4.98 9.48
CA ASN A 192 -1.79 3.84 8.92
C ASN A 192 -1.84 3.91 7.39
N THR A 193 -1.97 2.76 6.74
CA THR A 193 -2.18 2.68 5.30
C THR A 193 -3.15 1.58 4.94
N ILE A 194 -3.78 1.68 3.77
CA ILE A 194 -4.62 0.62 3.21
C ILE A 194 -3.76 -0.62 2.93
N ILE A 195 -4.16 -1.77 3.48
CA ILE A 195 -3.40 -3.03 3.37
C ILE A 195 -3.12 -3.40 1.90
N ARG A 196 -4.01 -2.98 0.99
CA ARG A 196 -3.92 -3.23 -0.46
C ARG A 196 -2.58 -2.81 -1.06
N GLN A 197 -2.02 -1.67 -0.62
CA GLN A 197 -0.73 -1.17 -1.14
C GLN A 197 0.39 -2.19 -0.91
N LEU A 198 0.32 -2.96 0.18
CA LEU A 198 1.27 -4.04 0.47
C LEU A 198 0.81 -5.40 -0.10
N TYR A 199 -0.48 -5.71 0.04
CA TYR A 199 -1.02 -7.04 -0.24
C TYR A 199 -1.15 -7.35 -1.74
N TYR A 200 -1.57 -6.39 -2.56
CA TYR A 200 -1.78 -6.69 -4.00
C TYR A 200 -0.45 -6.95 -4.71
N PRO A 201 0.62 -6.13 -4.53
CA PRO A 201 1.94 -6.48 -5.02
C PRO A 201 2.47 -7.80 -4.45
N TYR A 202 2.33 -8.03 -3.14
CA TYR A 202 2.72 -9.29 -2.50
C TYR A 202 2.07 -10.48 -3.19
N LYS A 203 0.74 -10.46 -3.34
CA LYS A 203 -0.01 -11.57 -3.90
C LYS A 203 0.32 -11.77 -5.37
N GLN A 204 0.38 -10.69 -6.15
CA GLN A 204 0.81 -10.71 -7.54
C GLN A 204 2.15 -11.41 -7.72
N TRP A 205 3.19 -10.98 -6.99
CA TRP A 205 4.52 -11.54 -7.17
C TRP A 205 4.63 -12.95 -6.60
N GLN A 206 3.87 -13.29 -5.56
CA GLN A 206 3.86 -14.64 -5.00
C GLN A 206 3.29 -15.68 -5.99
N GLU A 207 2.42 -15.27 -6.92
CA GLU A 207 1.97 -16.14 -8.03
C GLU A 207 3.06 -16.37 -9.10
N HIS A 208 4.07 -15.49 -9.18
CA HIS A 208 5.12 -15.55 -10.21
C HIS A 208 6.43 -16.18 -9.71
N THR A 209 6.58 -16.43 -8.41
CA THR A 209 7.79 -17.03 -7.86
C THR A 209 7.50 -17.99 -6.71
N LYS A 210 8.37 -19.01 -6.59
CA LYS A 210 8.39 -19.91 -5.43
C LYS A 210 9.15 -19.31 -4.23
N LYS A 211 9.90 -18.22 -4.46
CA LYS A 211 10.60 -17.49 -3.40
C LYS A 211 9.59 -16.87 -2.44
N LYS A 212 9.99 -16.67 -1.18
CA LYS A 212 9.16 -15.96 -0.21
C LYS A 212 9.05 -14.50 -0.62
N VAL A 213 7.84 -13.98 -0.80
CA VAL A 213 7.63 -12.54 -1.03
C VAL A 213 7.41 -11.83 0.31
N ILE A 214 8.11 -10.71 0.51
CA ILE A 214 8.10 -9.92 1.73
C ILE A 214 7.77 -8.47 1.37
N SER A 215 6.92 -7.83 2.16
CA SER A 215 6.57 -6.41 1.98
C SER A 215 7.30 -5.56 3.02
N LEU A 216 7.95 -4.51 2.56
CA LEU A 216 8.50 -3.45 3.39
C LEU A 216 7.68 -2.18 3.21
N PHE A 217 7.44 -1.50 4.31
CA PHE A 217 7.03 -0.11 4.32
C PHE A 217 8.26 0.73 4.69
N PHE A 218 8.45 1.84 3.99
CA PHE A 218 9.66 2.66 4.09
C PHE A 218 9.29 4.14 4.22
N GLU A 219 9.89 4.83 5.18
CA GLU A 219 9.77 6.28 5.31
C GLU A 219 11.14 6.93 5.47
N LYS A 220 11.27 8.11 4.87
CA LYS A 220 12.38 9.03 5.12
C LYS A 220 11.88 10.23 5.91
N GLU A 221 12.45 10.46 7.08
CA GLU A 221 12.30 11.72 7.81
C GLU A 221 13.34 12.73 7.30
N HIS A 222 12.89 13.81 6.66
CA HIS A 222 13.78 14.81 6.07
C HIS A 222 14.53 15.64 7.12
N GLN A 223 13.88 15.98 8.24
CA GLN A 223 14.48 16.87 9.26
C GLN A 223 15.61 16.23 10.05
N THR A 224 15.50 14.93 10.31
CA THR A 224 16.43 14.17 11.19
C THR A 224 17.40 13.30 10.40
N ASP A 225 17.21 13.25 9.09
CA ASP A 225 17.88 12.33 8.18
C ASP A 225 17.66 10.84 8.49
N ILE A 226 16.55 10.48 9.15
CA ILE A 226 16.29 9.11 9.58
C ILE A 226 15.51 8.30 8.53
N TYR A 227 15.97 7.09 8.28
CA TYR A 227 15.32 6.05 7.48
C TYR A 227 14.57 5.07 8.39
N SER A 228 13.26 4.97 8.26
CA SER A 228 12.44 4.03 9.02
C SER A 228 11.94 2.91 8.10
N ILE A 229 12.12 1.66 8.53
CA ILE A 229 11.76 0.48 7.76
C ILE A 229 10.88 -0.42 8.63
N TRP A 230 9.74 -0.86 8.09
CA TRP A 230 8.85 -1.83 8.72
C TRP A 230 8.70 -3.04 7.81
N LYS A 231 8.95 -4.23 8.34
CA LYS A 231 8.76 -5.51 7.65
C LYS A 231 7.37 -6.05 7.97
N PHE A 232 6.53 -6.17 6.96
CA PHE A 232 5.24 -6.82 7.05
C PHE A 232 5.28 -8.21 6.41
N GLU A 233 4.54 -9.15 7.02
CA GLU A 233 4.28 -10.47 6.45
C GLU A 233 2.79 -10.79 6.55
N PHE A 234 2.29 -11.65 5.66
CA PHE A 234 0.93 -12.20 5.74
C PHE A 234 1.01 -13.60 6.32
N LYS A 235 0.40 -13.82 7.49
CA LYS A 235 0.41 -15.15 8.13
C LYS A 235 -0.24 -16.20 7.23
N TYR A 236 -1.29 -15.83 6.50
CA TYR A 236 -1.94 -16.70 5.52
C TYR A 236 -2.06 -15.96 4.19
N VAL A 237 -1.48 -16.53 3.13
CA VAL A 237 -1.36 -15.89 1.81
C VAL A 237 -2.72 -15.42 1.27
N ASN A 238 -3.80 -16.16 1.52
CA ASN A 238 -5.15 -15.89 1.01
C ASN A 238 -6.05 -15.19 2.04
N ASP A 239 -5.50 -14.61 3.10
CA ASP A 239 -6.24 -13.81 4.10
C ASP A 239 -5.65 -12.40 4.16
N TYR A 240 -6.44 -11.44 3.68
CA TYR A 240 -6.08 -10.02 3.63
C TYR A 240 -5.76 -9.44 5.01
N ASN A 241 -6.51 -9.88 6.03
CA ASN A 241 -6.40 -9.37 7.39
C ASN A 241 -5.30 -10.08 8.19
N SER A 242 -4.60 -11.05 7.59
CA SER A 242 -3.49 -11.77 8.23
C SER A 242 -2.16 -11.01 8.22
N ILE A 243 -2.16 -9.76 7.74
CA ILE A 243 -0.99 -8.88 7.78
C ILE A 243 -0.51 -8.69 9.21
N LYS A 244 0.80 -8.78 9.42
CA LYS A 244 1.45 -8.54 10.70
C LYS A 244 2.76 -7.79 10.51
N LEU A 245 3.03 -6.86 11.41
CA LEU A 245 4.37 -6.29 11.56
C LEU A 245 5.28 -7.35 12.19
N VAL A 246 6.41 -7.62 11.56
CA VAL A 246 7.38 -8.63 12.01
C VAL A 246 8.60 -8.00 12.67
N LYS A 247 9.15 -6.95 12.06
CA LYS A 247 10.25 -6.17 12.65
C LYS A 247 10.26 -4.76 12.07
N SER A 248 10.89 -3.84 12.78
CA SER A 248 11.08 -2.47 12.32
C SER A 248 12.40 -1.92 12.82
N GLY A 249 12.97 -0.94 12.13
CA GLY A 249 14.20 -0.26 12.54
C GLY A 249 14.28 1.18 12.04
N ARG A 250 15.00 2.03 12.78
CA ARG A 250 15.31 3.40 12.41
C ARG A 250 16.82 3.52 12.21
N TYR A 251 17.23 4.07 11.09
CA TYR A 251 18.63 4.10 10.67
C TYR A 251 19.02 5.51 10.26
N LYS A 252 20.21 5.92 10.68
CA LYS A 252 20.90 7.08 10.13
C LYS A 252 22.09 6.55 9.34
N ILE A 253 22.12 6.81 8.04
CA ILE A 253 23.19 6.31 7.17
C ILE A 253 24.36 7.27 7.29
N ASN A 254 25.52 6.74 7.66
CA ASN A 254 26.81 7.44 7.66
C ASN A 254 27.65 7.00 6.46
#